data_AF-A0A7J8MV33-F1
#
_entry.id   AF-A0A7J8MV33-F1
#
_cell.length_a   1.000
_cell.length_b   1.000
_cell.length_c   1.000
_cell.angle_alpha   90.00
_cell.angle_beta   90.00
_cell.angle_gamma   90.00
#
_symmetry.space_group_name_H-M   'P 1'
#
loop_
_entity.id
_entity.type
_entity.pdbx_description
1 polymer ?
#
loop_
_entity_poly.entity_id
_entity_poly.type
_entity_poly.pdbx_seq_one_letter_code
_entity_poly.pdbx_strand_id
1 'polypeptide(L)'
;MVKTSDYEDKFPVGTKVQAVWSEDGEWYDATIEAVTPNGYYVSFDGWGNKEEVDPANVRAIEYNALLEAEKVAEATKQAIKRKIAQAASVDFQSRSLPAKLRITSDDPEDVKAAKRKKIHAFKSKMRLEQLEVAQNKRQNAWQQFQTTKGKTKK
;
A
#
# COMPACT_ATOMS: atom_id res chain seq x y z
N MET A 1 -53.09 -2.79 11.42
CA MET A 1 -52.13 -3.74 10.84
C MET A 1 -50.98 -2.91 10.27
N VAL A 2 -49.86 -2.85 10.98
CA VAL A 2 -48.64 -2.20 10.47
C VAL A 2 -48.08 -3.12 9.39
N LYS A 3 -47.94 -2.61 8.16
CA LYS A 3 -47.46 -3.40 7.04
C LYS A 3 -45.94 -3.52 7.18
N THR A 4 -45.44 -4.75 7.26
CA THR A 4 -44.01 -5.11 7.21
C THR A 4 -43.30 -4.59 5.95
N SER A 5 -44.05 -4.26 4.89
CA SER A 5 -43.52 -3.85 3.59
C SER A 5 -42.76 -2.53 3.59
N ASP A 6 -43.06 -1.59 4.49
CA ASP A 6 -42.48 -0.24 4.44
C ASP A 6 -40.98 -0.21 4.83
N TYR A 7 -40.48 -1.28 5.47
CA TYR A 7 -39.10 -1.40 5.93
C TYR A 7 -38.22 -2.25 4.99
N GLU A 8 -38.77 -3.27 4.34
CA GLU A 8 -38.02 -4.06 3.34
C GLU A 8 -37.52 -3.21 2.16
N ASP A 9 -38.28 -2.19 1.76
CA ASP A 9 -37.91 -1.32 0.64
C ASP A 9 -36.74 -0.37 0.96
N LYS A 10 -36.47 -0.11 2.25
CA LYS A 10 -35.45 0.87 2.65
C LYS A 10 -34.07 0.25 2.73
N PHE A 11 -33.98 -0.95 3.30
CA PHE A 11 -32.74 -1.72 3.40
C PHE A 11 -33.02 -3.23 3.30
N PRO A 12 -32.69 -3.89 2.17
CA PRO A 12 -32.92 -5.31 2.02
C PRO A 12 -31.96 -6.15 2.88
N VAL A 13 -32.34 -7.40 3.15
CA VAL A 13 -31.51 -8.37 3.86
C VAL A 13 -30.16 -8.53 3.16
N GLY A 14 -29.07 -8.50 3.93
CA GLY A 14 -27.69 -8.53 3.46
C GLY A 14 -27.05 -7.16 3.24
N THR A 15 -27.80 -6.06 3.40
CA THR A 15 -27.27 -4.70 3.27
C THR A 15 -26.43 -4.30 4.49
N LYS A 16 -25.28 -3.68 4.23
CA LYS A 16 -24.43 -3.05 5.25
C LYS A 16 -25.02 -1.69 5.62
N VAL A 17 -25.32 -1.49 6.90
CA VAL A 17 -25.95 -0.31 7.49
C VAL A 17 -25.19 0.08 8.77
N GLN A 18 -25.50 1.24 9.34
CA GLN A 18 -25.14 1.52 10.73
C GLN A 18 -26.38 1.42 11.60
N ALA A 19 -26.23 0.75 12.74
CA ALA A 19 -27.27 0.61 13.75
C ALA A 19 -26.78 1.15 15.11
N VAL A 20 -27.71 1.67 15.91
CA VAL A 20 -27.42 2.06 17.29
C VAL A 20 -27.38 0.82 18.18
N TRP A 21 -26.33 0.68 18.99
CA TRP A 21 -26.23 -0.41 19.96
C TRP A 21 -26.91 -0.02 21.29
N SER A 22 -27.75 -0.90 21.83
CA SER A 22 -28.59 -0.58 23.00
C SER A 22 -27.84 -0.35 24.31
N GLU A 23 -26.61 -0.87 24.45
CA GLU A 23 -25.81 -0.70 25.67
C GLU A 23 -25.25 0.74 25.79
N ASP A 24 -24.68 1.26 24.70
CA ASP A 24 -23.94 2.53 24.72
C ASP A 24 -24.64 3.67 23.95
N GLY A 25 -25.65 3.35 23.12
CA GLY A 25 -26.35 4.34 22.28
C GLY A 25 -25.52 4.88 21.10
N GLU A 26 -24.37 4.26 20.82
CA GLU A 26 -23.46 4.63 19.73
C GLU A 26 -23.76 3.88 18.42
N TRP A 27 -23.38 4.47 17.29
CA TRP A 27 -23.60 3.89 15.95
C TRP A 27 -22.46 2.98 15.53
N TYR A 28 -22.78 1.74 15.17
CA TYR A 28 -21.82 0.75 14.69
C TYR A 28 -22.22 0.17 13.35
N ASP A 29 -21.23 -0.27 12.58
CA ASP A 29 -21.44 -0.97 11.33
C ASP A 29 -22.12 -2.32 11.61
N ALA A 30 -23.20 -2.60 10.91
CA ALA A 30 -24.01 -3.79 11.05
C ALA A 30 -24.53 -4.27 9.70
N THR A 31 -24.89 -5.55 9.61
CA THR A 31 -25.49 -6.15 8.41
C THR A 31 -26.90 -6.61 8.74
N ILE A 32 -27.88 -6.26 7.90
CA ILE A 32 -29.27 -6.71 8.10
C ILE A 32 -29.36 -8.21 7.81
N GLU A 33 -29.78 -8.99 8.79
CA GLU A 33 -30.03 -10.43 8.63
C GLU A 33 -31.50 -10.74 8.34
N ALA A 34 -32.43 -9.99 8.89
CA ALA A 34 -33.86 -10.15 8.64
C ALA A 34 -34.62 -8.83 8.87
N VAL A 35 -35.75 -8.67 8.20
CA VAL A 35 -36.69 -7.58 8.47
C VAL A 35 -37.84 -8.16 9.31
N THR A 36 -38.11 -7.56 10.46
CA THR A 36 -39.17 -7.97 11.37
C THR A 36 -40.34 -6.98 11.31
N PRO A 37 -41.53 -7.33 11.83
CA PRO A 37 -42.64 -6.37 11.93
C PRO A 37 -42.35 -5.16 12.82
N ASN A 38 -41.41 -5.29 13.76
CA ASN A 38 -41.05 -4.23 14.68
C ASN A 38 -39.82 -3.43 14.23
N GLY A 39 -39.03 -3.92 13.26
CA GLY A 39 -37.84 -3.23 12.79
C GLY A 39 -36.90 -4.07 11.94
N TYR A 40 -35.60 -3.97 12.23
CA TYR A 40 -34.55 -4.73 11.54
C TYR A 40 -33.80 -5.61 12.52
N TYR A 41 -33.60 -6.86 12.15
CA TYR A 41 -32.68 -7.75 12.83
C TYR A 41 -31.29 -7.58 12.20
N VAL A 42 -30.37 -6.97 12.93
CA VAL A 42 -29.03 -6.62 12.45
C VAL A 42 -27.95 -7.40 13.21
N SER A 43 -26.87 -7.72 12.52
CA SER A 43 -25.65 -8.31 13.09
C SER A 43 -24.53 -7.29 13.06
N PHE A 44 -24.02 -6.88 14.23
CA PHE A 44 -22.92 -5.93 14.34
C PHE A 44 -21.60 -6.52 13.84
N ASP A 45 -20.90 -5.79 12.99
CA ASP A 45 -19.62 -6.20 12.41
C ASP A 45 -18.52 -6.20 13.48
N GLY A 46 -17.67 -7.23 13.46
CA GLY A 46 -16.54 -7.39 14.39
C GLY A 46 -16.88 -8.19 15.66
N TRP A 47 -18.11 -8.09 16.17
CA TRP A 47 -18.52 -8.76 17.41
C TRP A 47 -19.51 -9.91 17.16
N GLY A 48 -20.28 -9.84 16.06
CA GLY A 48 -21.26 -10.87 15.72
C GLY A 48 -22.50 -10.89 16.62
N ASN A 49 -22.65 -9.86 17.47
CA ASN A 49 -23.85 -9.67 18.27
C ASN A 49 -25.02 -9.35 17.34
N LYS A 50 -26.16 -9.97 17.60
CA LYS A 50 -27.37 -9.81 16.81
C LYS A 50 -28.46 -9.20 17.66
N GLU A 51 -29.09 -8.16 17.14
CA GLU A 51 -30.09 -7.42 17.88
C GLU A 51 -31.20 -6.95 16.94
N GLU A 52 -32.41 -6.87 17.49
CA GLU A 52 -33.55 -6.26 16.83
C GLU A 52 -33.57 -4.76 17.16
N VAL A 53 -33.38 -3.92 16.16
CA VAL A 53 -33.30 -2.47 16.30
C VAL A 53 -34.46 -1.78 15.59
N ASP A 54 -34.93 -0.68 16.17
CA ASP A 54 -35.98 0.17 15.58
C ASP A 54 -35.48 0.76 14.24
N PRO A 55 -36.33 0.86 13.20
CA PRO A 55 -36.00 1.53 11.95
C PRO A 55 -35.46 2.96 12.09
N ALA A 56 -35.81 3.68 13.15
CA ALA A 56 -35.27 5.00 13.47
C ALA A 56 -33.79 4.96 13.88
N ASN A 57 -33.33 3.81 14.37
CA ASN A 57 -31.97 3.55 14.83
C ASN A 57 -31.11 2.86 13.76
N VAL A 58 -31.53 2.86 12.49
CA VAL A 58 -30.80 2.30 11.35
C VAL A 58 -30.61 3.36 10.27
N ARG A 59 -29.38 3.52 9.78
CA ARG A 59 -29.03 4.44 8.68
C ARG A 59 -28.09 3.81 7.66
N ALA A 60 -28.07 4.36 6.45
CA ALA A 60 -27.13 3.94 5.42
C ALA A 60 -25.68 4.28 5.83
N ILE A 61 -24.73 3.41 5.50
CA ILE A 61 -23.31 3.74 5.58
C ILE A 61 -22.99 4.72 4.45
N GLU A 62 -22.53 5.93 4.80
CA GLU A 62 -22.07 6.89 3.82
C GLU A 62 -20.66 6.50 3.35
N TYR A 63 -20.59 5.62 2.35
CA TYR A 63 -19.32 5.24 1.74
C TYR A 63 -18.79 6.38 0.86
N ASN A 64 -17.89 7.18 1.43
CA ASN A 64 -17.20 8.25 0.71
C ASN A 64 -16.11 7.67 -0.19
N ALA A 65 -16.51 7.14 -1.35
CA ALA A 65 -15.61 6.53 -2.33
C ALA A 65 -14.41 7.42 -2.72
N LEU A 66 -14.59 8.74 -2.71
CA LEU A 66 -13.53 9.71 -2.97
C LEU A 66 -12.45 9.69 -1.87
N LEU A 67 -12.86 9.64 -0.61
CA LEU A 67 -11.95 9.63 0.54
C LEU A 67 -11.15 8.32 0.59
N GLU A 68 -11.79 7.19 0.26
CA GLU A 68 -11.08 5.91 0.18
C GLU A 68 -10.09 5.86 -0.97
N ALA A 69 -10.49 6.34 -2.16
CA ALA A 69 -9.58 6.44 -3.30
C ALA A 69 -8.37 7.34 -2.98
N GLU A 70 -8.58 8.43 -2.25
CA GLU A 70 -7.50 9.31 -1.79
C GLU A 70 -6.55 8.59 -0.83
N LYS A 71 -7.06 7.86 0.17
CA LYS A 71 -6.24 7.05 1.09
C LYS A 71 -5.40 6.01 0.34
N VAL A 72 -5.99 5.31 -0.63
CA VAL A 72 -5.27 4.32 -1.44
C VAL A 72 -4.18 4.99 -2.29
N ALA A 73 -4.49 6.12 -2.91
CA ALA A 73 -3.52 6.89 -3.69
C ALA A 73 -2.37 7.38 -2.81
N GLU A 74 -2.65 7.88 -1.61
CA GLU A 74 -1.64 8.34 -0.67
C GLU A 74 -0.76 7.18 -0.18
N ALA A 75 -1.34 6.05 0.19
CA ALA A 75 -0.60 4.84 0.57
C ALA A 75 0.35 4.40 -0.55
N THR A 76 -0.10 4.46 -1.81
CA THR A 76 0.72 4.12 -2.98
C THR A 76 1.87 5.10 -3.16
N LYS A 77 1.61 6.41 -3.05
CA LYS A 77 2.66 7.45 -3.10
C LYS A 77 3.70 7.25 -1.99
N GLN A 78 3.26 6.95 -0.78
CA GLN A 78 4.15 6.70 0.36
C GLN A 78 4.99 5.42 0.14
N ALA A 79 4.39 4.35 -0.37
CA ALA A 79 5.10 3.12 -0.68
C ALA A 79 6.18 3.32 -1.75
N ILE A 80 5.87 4.06 -2.82
CA ILE A 80 6.84 4.43 -3.86
C ILE A 80 7.98 5.26 -3.26
N LYS A 81 7.66 6.26 -2.42
CA LYS A 81 8.67 7.09 -1.75
C LYS A 81 9.61 6.26 -0.88
N ARG A 82 9.08 5.31 -0.09
CA ARG A 82 9.88 4.38 0.73
C ARG A 82 10.79 3.52 -0.14
N LYS A 83 10.28 2.99 -1.25
CA LYS A 83 11.05 2.16 -2.19
C LYS A 83 12.19 2.95 -2.85
N ILE A 84 11.94 4.21 -3.23
CA ILE A 84 12.99 5.10 -3.76
C ILE A 84 14.05 5.38 -2.70
N ALA A 85 13.65 5.67 -1.46
CA ALA A 85 14.60 5.91 -0.37
C ALA A 85 15.46 4.67 -0.05
N GLN A 86 14.86 3.48 -0.07
CA GLN A 86 15.58 2.21 0.12
C GLN A 86 16.54 1.93 -1.04
N ALA A 87 16.11 2.14 -2.29
CA ALA A 87 16.99 2.00 -3.44
C ALA A 87 18.18 2.98 -3.35
N ALA A 88 17.93 4.23 -2.98
CA ALA A 88 18.99 5.22 -2.80
C ALA A 88 19.98 4.85 -1.68
N SER A 89 19.53 4.25 -0.58
CA SER A 89 20.42 3.82 0.50
C SER A 89 21.27 2.61 0.13
N VAL A 90 20.70 1.64 -0.60
CA VAL A 90 21.43 0.47 -1.11
C VAL A 90 22.48 0.88 -2.14
N ASP A 91 22.14 1.78 -3.07
CA ASP A 91 23.08 2.33 -4.04
C ASP A 91 24.24 3.10 -3.37
N PHE A 92 23.96 3.81 -2.27
CA PHE A 92 24.99 4.49 -1.50
C PHE A 92 25.92 3.50 -0.79
N GLN A 93 25.37 2.45 -0.17
CA GLN A 93 26.14 1.40 0.50
C GLN A 93 27.05 0.65 -0.48
N SER A 94 26.53 0.27 -1.65
CA SER A 94 27.30 -0.46 -2.67
C SER A 94 28.46 0.36 -3.25
N ARG A 95 28.30 1.68 -3.36
CA ARG A 95 29.34 2.60 -3.86
C ARG A 95 30.38 2.99 -2.80
N SER A 96 30.10 2.80 -1.51
CA SER A 96 30.99 3.19 -0.43
C SER A 96 32.21 2.25 -0.31
N LEU A 97 33.39 2.80 -0.04
CA LEU A 97 34.59 1.99 0.18
C LEU A 97 34.48 1.28 1.55
N PRO A 98 34.63 -0.07 1.61
CA PRO A 98 34.56 -0.81 2.85
C PRO A 98 35.57 -0.29 3.88
N ALA A 99 35.15 -0.22 5.16
CA ALA A 99 35.97 0.30 6.25
C ALA A 99 37.36 -0.37 6.35
N LYS A 100 37.43 -1.68 6.07
CA LYS A 100 38.67 -2.48 6.10
C LYS A 100 39.68 -2.14 4.99
N LEU A 101 39.24 -1.44 3.93
CA LEU A 101 40.09 -0.99 2.83
C LEU A 101 40.51 0.47 2.96
N ARG A 102 40.12 1.17 4.03
CA ARG A 102 40.57 2.55 4.28
C ARG A 102 42.05 2.55 4.63
N ILE A 103 42.79 3.47 4.01
CA ILE A 103 44.21 3.67 4.25
C ILE A 103 44.36 4.71 5.36
N THR A 104 45.11 4.37 6.40
CA THR A 104 45.49 5.33 7.45
C THR A 104 46.95 5.76 7.25
N SER A 105 47.34 6.88 7.85
CA SER A 105 48.71 7.40 7.79
C SER A 105 49.72 6.47 8.47
N ASP A 106 49.27 5.71 9.47
CA ASP A 106 50.07 4.80 10.31
C ASP A 106 50.36 3.43 9.66
N ASP A 107 49.63 3.06 8.59
CA ASP A 107 49.85 1.78 7.91
C ASP A 107 51.27 1.70 7.28
N PRO A 108 51.95 0.54 7.31
CA PRO A 108 53.20 0.33 6.58
C PRO A 108 52.98 0.39 5.05
N GLU A 109 54.01 0.83 4.29
CA GLU A 109 53.90 1.09 2.84
C GLU A 109 53.39 -0.10 2.03
N ASP A 110 53.81 -1.33 2.36
CA ASP A 110 53.32 -2.54 1.69
C ASP A 110 51.81 -2.78 1.89
N VAL A 111 51.30 -2.47 3.09
CA VAL A 111 49.87 -2.56 3.41
C VAL A 111 49.09 -1.45 2.69
N LYS A 112 49.65 -0.24 2.61
CA LYS A 112 49.08 0.87 1.84
C LYS A 112 48.98 0.51 0.36
N ALA A 113 50.05 -0.04 -0.24
CA ALA A 113 50.07 -0.47 -1.63
C ALA A 113 49.04 -1.58 -1.92
N ALA A 114 48.94 -2.58 -1.05
CA ALA A 114 47.95 -3.65 -1.15
C ALA A 114 46.50 -3.12 -1.05
N LYS A 115 46.23 -2.19 -0.12
CA LYS A 115 44.91 -1.54 0.02
C LYS A 115 44.59 -0.69 -1.22
N ARG A 116 45.53 0.08 -1.77
CA ARG A 116 45.35 0.86 -3.01
C ARG A 116 44.95 -0.03 -4.18
N LYS A 117 45.62 -1.18 -4.35
CA LYS A 117 45.29 -2.16 -5.41
C LYS A 117 43.87 -2.72 -5.25
N LYS A 118 43.46 -3.05 -4.01
CA LYS A 118 42.10 -3.51 -3.71
C LYS A 118 41.04 -2.44 -3.92
N ILE A 119 41.32 -1.18 -3.55
CA ILE A 119 40.44 -0.04 -3.84
C ILE A 119 40.28 0.16 -5.34
N HIS A 120 41.37 0.08 -6.11
CA HIS A 120 41.32 0.21 -7.56
C HIS A 120 40.46 -0.89 -8.19
N ALA A 121 40.65 -2.15 -7.79
CA ALA A 121 39.83 -3.27 -8.26
C ALA A 121 38.34 -3.08 -7.91
N PHE A 122 38.03 -2.65 -6.68
CA PHE A 122 36.67 -2.36 -6.25
C PHE A 122 36.02 -1.25 -7.09
N LYS A 123 36.70 -0.11 -7.26
CA LYS A 123 36.21 1.01 -8.08
C LYS A 123 36.05 0.63 -9.56
N SER A 124 36.95 -0.20 -10.08
CA SER A 124 36.90 -0.69 -11.46
C SER A 124 35.68 -1.60 -11.67
N LYS A 125 35.42 -2.54 -10.76
CA LYS A 125 34.22 -3.40 -10.79
C LYS A 125 32.93 -2.56 -10.77
N MET A 126 32.87 -1.56 -9.89
CA MET A 126 31.72 -0.65 -9.80
C MET A 126 31.49 0.14 -11.09
N ARG A 127 32.55 0.58 -11.77
CA ARG A 127 32.44 1.30 -13.05
C ARG A 127 31.87 0.40 -14.15
N LEU A 128 32.29 -0.87 -14.19
CA LEU A 128 31.77 -1.85 -15.16
C LEU A 128 30.28 -2.11 -14.94
N GLU A 129 29.87 -2.32 -13.68
CA GLU A 129 28.47 -2.54 -13.31
C GLU A 129 27.59 -1.33 -13.67
N GLN A 130 28.08 -0.09 -13.47
CA GLN A 130 27.36 1.12 -13.89
C GLN A 130 27.15 1.19 -15.41
N LEU A 131 28.17 0.82 -16.20
CA LEU A 131 28.07 0.79 -17.66
C LEU A 131 27.05 -0.27 -18.12
N GLU A 132 27.06 -1.45 -17.50
CA GLU A 132 26.08 -2.51 -17.79
C GLU A 132 24.65 -2.08 -17.45
N VAL A 133 24.42 -1.47 -16.29
CA VAL A 133 23.11 -0.92 -15.91
C VAL A 133 22.64 0.14 -16.91
N ALA A 134 23.54 1.02 -17.36
CA ALA A 134 23.21 2.04 -18.36
C ALA A 134 22.84 1.42 -19.72
N GLN A 135 23.56 0.38 -20.15
CA GLN A 135 23.25 -0.36 -21.36
C GLN A 135 21.89 -1.08 -21.25
N ASN A 136 21.62 -1.77 -20.14
CA ASN A 136 20.36 -2.46 -19.89
C ASN A 136 19.18 -1.47 -19.84
N LYS A 137 19.34 -0.31 -19.19
CA LYS A 137 18.33 0.76 -19.21
C LYS A 137 18.04 1.22 -20.64
N ARG A 138 19.07 1.43 -21.45
CA ARG A 138 18.92 1.83 -22.85
C ARG A 138 18.18 0.78 -23.69
N GLN A 139 18.53 -0.50 -23.52
CA GLN A 139 17.84 -1.61 -24.19
C GLN A 139 16.38 -1.71 -23.77
N ASN A 140 16.09 -1.67 -22.46
CA ASN A 140 14.73 -1.71 -21.95
C ASN A 140 13.90 -0.51 -22.44
N ALA A 141 14.44 0.70 -22.41
CA ALA A 141 13.76 1.88 -22.93
C ALA A 141 13.47 1.78 -24.44
N TRP A 142 14.40 1.22 -25.21
CA TRP A 142 14.20 0.98 -26.63
C TRP A 142 13.11 -0.08 -26.90
N GLN A 143 13.10 -1.19 -26.16
CA GLN A 143 12.03 -2.19 -26.26
C GLN A 143 10.67 -1.59 -25.92
N GLN A 144 10.58 -0.82 -24.84
CA GLN A 144 9.35 -0.11 -24.47
C GLN A 144 8.88 0.78 -25.63
N PHE A 145 9.76 1.62 -26.18
CA PHE A 145 9.45 2.48 -27.32
C PHE A 145 8.88 1.71 -28.53
N GLN A 146 9.43 0.53 -28.84
CA GLN A 146 8.89 -0.34 -29.90
C GLN A 146 7.47 -0.83 -29.58
N THR A 147 7.23 -1.29 -28.35
CA THR A 147 5.91 -1.79 -27.93
C THR A 147 4.86 -0.70 -27.82
N THR A 148 5.22 0.52 -27.40
CA THR A 148 4.28 1.64 -27.29
C THR A 148 3.84 2.13 -28.66
N LYS A 149 4.73 2.16 -29.65
CA LYS A 149 4.39 2.49 -31.05
C LYS A 149 3.42 1.50 -31.70
N GLY A 150 3.40 0.24 -31.26
CA GLY A 150 2.45 -0.78 -31.74
C GLY A 150 1.03 -0.62 -31.16
N LYS A 151 0.90 -0.01 -29.97
CA LYS A 151 -0.39 0.15 -29.28
C LYS A 151 -1.20 1.37 -29.71
N THR A 152 -0.57 2.43 -30.22
CA THR A 152 -1.25 3.66 -30.65
C THR A 152 -1.89 3.57 -32.04
N LYS A 153 -1.89 2.39 -32.69
CA LYS A 153 -2.41 2.18 -34.05
C LYS A 153 -3.72 1.37 -34.11
N LYS A 154 -4.44 1.24 -32.98
CA LYS A 154 -5.76 0.61 -32.90
C LYS A 154 -6.77 1.54 -32.25
#